data_AF-A0A1J4YIA5-F1
#
_entry.id   AF-A0A1J4YIA5-F1
#
_cell.length_a   1.000
_cell.length_b   1.000
_cell.length_c   1.000
_cell.angle_alpha   90.00
_cell.angle_beta   90.00
_cell.angle_gamma   90.00
#
_symmetry.space_group_name_H-M   'P 1'
#
loop_
_entity.id
_entity.type
_entity.pdbx_description
1 polymer ?
#
loop_
_entity_poly.entity_id
_entity_poly.type
_entity_poly.pdbx_seq_one_letter_code
_entity_poly.pdbx_strand_id
1 'polypeptide(L)'
;MLAQKFDKRTKEGKELASKWEEKNADKIPLTDDQFDSLFTMRESVYKHAGAAKMLAKGEAESSLYWTDKITGLKCRIRPDWLFDGVRREVV
;
A
#
# COMPACT_ATOMS: atom_id res chain seq x y z
N MET A 1 3.54 -1.41 -10.86
CA MET A 1 2.67 -1.55 -12.06
C MET A 1 2.92 -2.93 -12.63
N LEU A 2 1.91 -3.66 -13.12
CA LEU A 2 2.16 -4.95 -13.77
C LEU A 2 2.96 -4.76 -15.07
N ALA A 3 4.05 -5.51 -15.21
CA ALA A 3 4.91 -5.47 -16.39
C ALA A 3 4.16 -6.00 -17.61
N GLN A 4 4.10 -5.19 -18.67
CA GLN A 4 3.53 -5.68 -19.93
C GLN A 4 4.51 -6.61 -20.64
N LYS A 5 4.01 -7.75 -21.13
CA LYS A 5 4.80 -8.69 -21.94
C LYS A 5 4.84 -8.18 -23.38
N PHE A 6 6.04 -7.90 -23.88
CA PHE A 6 6.28 -7.54 -25.29
C PHE A 6 7.11 -8.62 -25.97
N ASP A 7 6.75 -8.96 -27.21
CA ASP A 7 7.61 -9.82 -28.03
C ASP A 7 8.81 -9.03 -28.55
N LYS A 8 9.92 -9.07 -27.80
CA LYS A 8 11.17 -8.37 -28.18
C LYS A 8 11.89 -9.01 -29.38
N ARG A 9 11.32 -10.02 -30.07
CA ARG A 9 11.89 -10.58 -31.30
C ARG A 9 11.54 -9.76 -32.55
N THR A 10 10.43 -9.03 -32.53
CA THR A 10 10.02 -8.15 -33.64
C THR A 10 10.55 -6.73 -33.45
N LYS A 11 10.71 -5.99 -34.54
CA LYS A 11 11.12 -4.57 -34.47
C LYS A 11 10.08 -3.74 -33.70
N GLU A 12 8.81 -3.97 -34.00
CA GLU A 12 7.67 -3.32 -33.36
C GLU A 12 7.60 -3.61 -31.86
N GLY A 13 7.80 -4.88 -31.45
CA GLY A 13 7.77 -5.25 -30.04
C GLY A 13 8.94 -4.68 -29.23
N LYS A 14 10.12 -4.49 -29.84
CA LYS A 14 11.23 -3.75 -29.21
C LYS A 14 10.91 -2.27 -29.04
N GLU A 15 10.34 -1.62 -30.05
CA GLU A 15 9.96 -0.20 -29.98
C GLU A 15 8.87 0.04 -28.92
N LEU A 16 7.88 -0.85 -28.84
CA LEU A 16 6.83 -0.78 -27.83
C LEU A 16 7.39 -1.00 -26.42
N ALA A 17 8.31 -1.96 -26.23
CA ALA A 17 8.98 -2.16 -24.95
C ALA A 17 9.79 -0.93 -24.52
N SER A 18 10.57 -0.33 -25.42
CA SER A 18 11.36 0.89 -25.13
C SER A 18 10.45 2.05 -24.71
N LYS A 19 9.37 2.30 -25.46
CA LYS A 19 8.38 3.34 -25.13
C LYS A 19 7.70 3.09 -23.79
N TRP A 20 7.45 1.82 -23.45
CA TRP A 20 6.87 1.47 -22.16
C TRP A 20 7.85 1.66 -21.01
N GLU A 21 9.11 1.27 -21.19
CA GLU A 21 10.20 1.47 -20.23
C GLU A 21 10.44 2.98 -19.99
N GLU A 22 10.51 3.79 -21.06
CA GLU A 22 10.65 5.25 -20.96
C GLU A 22 9.47 5.91 -20.23
N LYS A 23 8.23 5.53 -20.56
CA LYS A 23 7.03 6.08 -19.92
C LYS A 23 6.91 5.73 -18.44
N ASN A 24 7.60 4.68 -17.99
CA ASN A 24 7.52 4.18 -16.61
C ASN A 24 8.89 4.14 -15.94
N ALA A 25 9.83 4.97 -16.37
CA ALA A 25 11.20 4.99 -15.86
C ALA A 25 11.27 5.31 -14.35
N ASP A 26 10.25 5.99 -13.80
CA ASP A 26 10.10 6.33 -12.39
C ASP A 26 9.44 5.22 -11.55
N LYS A 27 9.07 4.09 -12.15
CA LYS A 27 8.30 3.02 -11.52
C LYS A 27 9.03 1.69 -11.55
N ILE A 28 8.80 0.89 -10.53
CA ILE A 28 9.26 -0.50 -10.49
C ILE A 28 8.17 -1.39 -11.11
N PRO A 29 8.48 -2.13 -12.20
CA PRO A 29 7.55 -3.07 -12.79
C PRO A 29 7.45 -4.33 -11.93
N LEU A 30 6.24 -4.84 -11.75
CA LEU A 30 5.94 -6.09 -11.07
C LEU A 30 5.78 -7.20 -12.11
N THR A 31 6.40 -8.35 -11.84
CA THR A 31 6.12 -9.58 -12.58
C THR A 31 4.73 -10.12 -12.25
N ASP A 32 4.19 -11.00 -13.09
CA ASP A 32 2.90 -11.66 -12.84
C ASP A 32 2.92 -12.42 -11.50
N ASP A 33 3.97 -13.20 -11.24
CA ASP A 33 4.11 -13.97 -9.99
C ASP A 33 4.15 -13.08 -8.74
N GLN A 34 4.82 -11.91 -8.82
CA GLN A 34 4.83 -10.93 -7.73
C GLN A 34 3.44 -10.34 -7.50
N PHE A 35 2.71 -10.04 -8.58
CA PHE A 35 1.35 -9.53 -8.48
C PHE A 35 0.40 -10.55 -7.85
N ASP A 36 0.49 -11.81 -8.28
CA ASP A 36 -0.30 -12.92 -7.73
C ASP A 36 0.01 -13.16 -6.25
N SER A 37 1.29 -13.06 -5.87
CA SER A 37 1.71 -13.16 -4.46
C SER A 37 1.11 -12.04 -3.62
N LEU A 38 1.18 -10.79 -4.08
CA LEU A 38 0.59 -9.63 -3.39
C LEU A 38 -0.93 -9.78 -3.25
N PHE A 39 -1.60 -10.24 -4.30
CA PHE A 39 -3.04 -10.48 -4.27
C PHE A 39 -3.41 -11.57 -3.27
N THR A 40 -2.66 -12.67 -3.25
CA THR A 40 -2.88 -13.79 -2.32
C THR A 40 -2.65 -13.37 -0.87
N MET A 41 -1.61 -12.56 -0.60
CA MET A 41 -1.36 -12.01 0.73
C MET A 41 -2.53 -11.14 1.21
N ARG A 42 -3.03 -10.25 0.35
CA ARG A 42 -4.21 -9.43 0.63
C ARG A 42 -5.41 -10.30 0.96
N GLU A 43 -5.73 -11.27 0.11
CA GLU A 43 -6.87 -12.18 0.31
C GLU A 43 -6.77 -12.94 1.63
N SER A 44 -5.58 -13.41 2.01
CA SER A 44 -5.35 -14.09 3.29
C SER A 44 -5.71 -13.21 4.49
N VAL A 45 -5.30 -11.92 4.46
CA VAL A 45 -5.62 -10.96 5.51
C VAL A 45 -7.14 -10.71 5.61
N TYR A 46 -7.82 -10.54 4.47
CA TYR A 46 -9.27 -10.29 4.46
C TYR A 46 -10.12 -11.53 4.75
N LYS A 47 -9.57 -12.75 4.59
CA LYS A 47 -10.23 -13.99 5.04
C LYS A 47 -10.20 -14.15 6.56
N HIS A 48 -9.25 -13.53 7.24
CA HIS A 48 -9.18 -13.57 8.70
C HIS A 48 -10.22 -12.63 9.32
N ALA A 49 -11.22 -13.18 10.02
CA ALA A 49 -12.38 -12.44 10.54
C ALA A 49 -12.03 -11.19 11.38
N GLY A 50 -11.01 -11.27 12.25
CA GLY A 50 -10.57 -10.14 13.08
C GLY A 50 -9.97 -8.99 12.25
N ALA A 51 -8.89 -9.27 11.52
CA ALA A 51 -8.25 -8.32 10.61
C ALA A 51 -9.23 -7.69 9.61
N ALA A 52 -10.10 -8.50 8.98
CA ALA A 52 -11.12 -7.99 8.05
C ALA A 52 -12.04 -6.97 8.71
N LYS A 53 -12.50 -7.24 9.94
CA LYS A 53 -13.33 -6.32 10.72
C LYS A 53 -12.59 -5.02 11.05
N MET A 54 -11.30 -5.10 11.42
CA MET A 54 -10.48 -3.93 11.75
C MET A 54 -10.16 -3.06 10.52
N LEU A 55 -10.02 -3.67 9.35
CA LEU A 55 -9.76 -2.96 8.09
C LEU A 55 -11.04 -2.47 7.39
N ALA A 56 -12.23 -2.91 7.83
CA ALA A 56 -13.49 -2.54 7.20
C ALA A 56 -13.86 -1.05 7.38
N LYS A 57 -13.44 -0.43 8.49
CA LYS A 57 -13.79 0.97 8.80
C LYS A 57 -12.71 1.64 9.64
N GLY A 58 -12.12 2.69 9.11
CA GLY A 58 -11.06 3.44 9.77
C GLY A 58 -10.46 4.48 8.83
N GLU A 59 -9.40 5.12 9.31
CA GLU A 59 -8.66 6.14 8.56
C GLU A 59 -7.23 5.68 8.34
N ALA A 60 -6.76 5.70 7.09
CA ALA A 60 -5.37 5.42 6.78
C ALA A 60 -4.49 6.64 7.11
N GLU A 61 -3.28 6.40 7.58
CA GLU A 61 -2.22 7.42 7.66
C GLU A 61 -2.59 8.67 8.50
N SER A 62 -3.44 8.50 9.51
CA SER A 62 -3.94 9.62 10.33
C SER A 62 -2.85 10.22 11.22
N SER A 63 -2.62 11.53 11.14
CA SER A 63 -1.66 12.18 12.05
C SER A 63 -2.33 12.57 13.37
N LEU A 64 -1.88 11.95 14.47
CA LEU A 64 -2.34 12.24 15.82
C LEU A 64 -1.26 13.00 16.59
N TYR A 65 -1.68 13.98 17.37
CA TYR A 65 -0.81 14.85 18.16
C TYR A 65 -1.35 14.92 19.59
N TRP A 66 -0.47 14.85 20.58
CA TRP A 66 -0.84 15.02 21.98
C TRP A 66 0.30 15.63 22.78
N THR A 67 0.02 16.07 24.00
CA THR A 67 1.05 16.45 24.98
C THR A 67 1.12 15.38 26.04
N ASP A 68 2.28 14.75 26.21
CA ASP A 68 2.47 13.74 27.23
C ASP A 68 2.33 14.34 28.63
N LYS A 69 1.46 13.77 29.46
CA LYS A 69 1.10 14.35 30.77
C LYS A 69 2.22 14.22 31.81
N ILE A 70 3.13 13.28 31.65
CA ILE A 70 4.23 13.03 32.60
C ILE A 70 5.41 13.93 32.29
N THR A 71 5.79 14.03 31.01
CA THR A 71 6.99 14.75 30.56
C THR A 71 6.71 16.16 30.04
N GLY A 72 5.46 16.48 29.70
CA GLY A 72 5.08 17.76 29.08
C GLY A 72 5.50 17.89 27.61
N LEU A 73 6.02 16.83 26.98
CA LEU A 73 6.50 16.87 25.60
C LEU A 73 5.34 16.79 24.59
N LYS A 74 5.51 17.48 23.46
CA LYS A 74 4.62 17.33 22.31
C LYS A 74 4.98 16.05 21.55
N CYS A 75 4.03 15.16 21.41
CA CYS A 75 4.18 13.88 20.74
C CYS A 75 3.34 13.84 19.46
N ARG A 76 3.79 13.04 18.49
CA ARG A 76 3.09 12.77 17.23
C ARG A 76 3.21 11.30 16.84
N ILE A 77 2.12 10.71 16.35
CA ILE A 77 2.12 9.41 15.67
C ILE A 77 1.36 9.52 14.35
N ARG A 78 1.76 8.69 13.37
CA ARG A 78 0.99 8.43 12.15
C ARG A 78 0.86 6.91 12.02
N PRO A 79 -0.23 6.31 12.52
CA PRO A 79 -0.46 4.89 12.33
C PRO A 79 -0.84 4.64 10.87
N ASP A 80 -0.42 3.48 10.35
CA ASP A 80 -0.75 3.07 8.97
C ASP A 80 -2.28 2.97 8.79
N TRP A 81 -2.98 2.47 9.83
CA TRP A 81 -4.43 2.37 9.87
C TRP A 81 -4.99 2.61 11.28
N LEU A 82 -5.91 3.56 11.40
CA LEU A 82 -6.63 3.87 12.64
C LEU A 82 -8.04 3.27 12.57
N PHE A 83 -8.27 2.17 13.30
CA PHE A 83 -9.57 1.50 13.35
C PHE A 83 -10.60 2.29 14.19
N ASP A 84 -11.78 2.51 13.62
CA ASP A 84 -12.87 3.30 14.23
C ASP A 84 -13.46 2.67 15.52
N GLY A 85 -13.20 1.39 15.78
CA GLY A 85 -13.66 0.73 17.02
C GLY A 85 -12.88 1.12 18.27
N VAL A 86 -11.81 1.94 18.14
CA VAL A 86 -11.04 2.46 19.27
C VAL A 86 -11.58 3.86 19.61
N ARG A 87 -12.04 4.06 20.85
CA ARG A 87 -12.55 5.37 21.32
C ARG A 87 -11.53 6.48 21.03
N ARG A 88 -11.98 7.55 20.38
CA ARG A 88 -11.24 8.81 20.23
C ARG A 88 -11.26 9.57 21.56
N GLU A 89 -10.41 9.17 22.50
CA GLU A 89 -10.06 10.07 23.61
C GLU A 89 -8.86 10.91 23.15
N VAL A 90 -9.17 12.04 22.52
CA VAL A 90 -8.21 13.12 22.35
C VAL A 90 -8.30 13.95 23.64
N VAL A 91 -7.33 13.79 24.53
CA VAL A 91 -7.12 14.67 25.69
C VAL A 91 -6.02 15.66 25.38
#